data_AF-A0A3M0Y361-F1
#
_entry.id   AF-A0A3M0Y361-F1
#
_cell.length_a   1.000
_cell.length_b   1.000
_cell.length_c   1.000
_cell.angle_alpha   90.00
_cell.angle_beta   90.00
_cell.angle_gamma   90.00
#
_symmetry.space_group_name_H-M   'P 1'
#
loop_
_entity.id
_entity.type
_entity.pdbx_description
1 polymer ?
#
loop_
_entity_poly.entity_id
_entity_poly.type
_entity_poly.pdbx_seq_one_letter_code
_entity_poly.pdbx_strand_id
1 'polypeptide(L)'
;MERTKEIGVMKAIGARNSDVLAIFVIEAGLLGLVGGAVGAVLGVGFAFGVAHSANSFFGNELFKVTISLPLVAAAMSFALLIGIISGIWPALQAAKLNPVEALRS
;
A
#
# COMPACT_ATOMS: atom_id res chain seq x y z
N MET A 1 14.12 14.95 4.30
CA MET A 1 14.80 15.58 5.45
C MET A 1 13.88 15.69 6.67
N GLU A 2 12.60 16.09 6.52
CA GLU A 2 11.68 16.23 7.67
C GLU A 2 11.50 14.95 8.50
N ARG A 3 11.13 13.82 7.89
CA ARG A 3 10.94 12.55 8.63
C ARG A 3 12.22 12.01 9.27
N THR A 4 13.39 12.28 8.68
CA THR A 4 14.68 11.85 9.25
C THR A 4 14.92 12.49 10.61
N LYS A 5 14.58 13.77 10.77
CA LYS A 5 14.74 14.53 12.01
C LYS A 5 13.80 14.02 13.10
N GLU A 6 12.53 13.73 12.76
CA GLU A 6 11.55 13.12 13.68
C GLU A 6 12.01 11.74 14.19
N ILE A 7 12.56 10.91 13.30
CA ILE A 7 13.11 9.59 13.66
C ILE A 7 14.35 9.73 14.55
N GLY A 8 15.18 10.75 14.27
CA GLY A 8 16.33 11.11 15.11
C GLY A 8 15.90 11.49 16.53
N VAL A 9 14.85 12.29 16.67
CA VAL A 9 14.26 12.65 17.98
C VAL A 9 13.69 11.42 18.68
N MET A 10 12.90 10.59 17.99
CA MET A 10 12.36 9.34 18.56
C MET A 10 13.46 8.42 19.10
N LYS A 11 14.55 8.24 18.35
CA LYS A 11 15.68 7.42 18.81
C LYS A 11 16.47 8.08 19.93
N ALA A 12 16.58 9.42 19.96
CA ALA A 12 17.24 10.13 21.05
C ALA A 12 16.49 10.01 22.39
N ILE A 13 15.16 9.88 22.36
CA ILE A 13 14.35 9.63 23.57
C ILE A 13 14.24 8.14 23.94
N GLY A 14 14.90 7.25 23.20
CA GLY A 14 15.00 5.82 23.52
C GLY A 14 14.14 4.86 22.68
N ALA A 15 13.52 5.32 21.59
CA ALA A 15 12.81 4.42 20.67
C ALA A 15 13.78 3.40 20.06
N ARG A 16 13.37 2.13 20.00
CA ARG A 16 14.16 1.06 19.40
C ARG A 16 14.00 1.07 17.89
N ASN A 17 14.96 0.44 17.21
CA ASN A 17 14.87 0.21 15.76
C ASN A 17 13.60 -0.57 15.36
N SER A 18 13.12 -1.45 16.24
CA SER A 18 11.85 -2.18 16.08
C SER A 18 10.63 -1.26 16.06
N ASP A 19 10.65 -0.20 16.86
CA ASP A 19 9.50 0.71 17.02
C ASP A 19 9.35 1.57 15.77
N VAL A 20 10.48 2.10 15.28
CA VAL A 20 10.54 2.82 14.00
C VAL A 20 10.10 1.90 12.86
N LEU A 21 10.59 0.65 12.84
CA LEU A 21 10.23 -0.30 11.80
C LEU A 21 8.73 -0.63 11.82
N ALA A 22 8.14 -0.83 13.00
CA ALA A 22 6.72 -1.10 13.15
C ALA A 22 5.85 0.04 12.63
N ILE A 23 6.20 1.31 12.93
CA ILE A 23 5.47 2.49 12.45
C ILE A 23 5.42 2.51 10.91
N PHE A 24 6.58 2.35 10.27
CA PHE A 24 6.67 2.37 8.81
C PHE A 24 5.96 1.18 8.15
N VAL A 25 6.05 -0.02 8.74
CA VAL A 25 5.35 -1.20 8.22
C VAL A 25 3.83 -1.03 8.32
N ILE A 26 3.33 -0.48 9.44
CA ILE A 26 1.91 -0.18 9.61
C ILE A 26 1.46 0.89 8.59
N GLU A 27 2.23 1.97 8.42
CA GLU A 27 1.91 3.02 7.46
C GLU A 27 1.89 2.47 6.01
N ALA A 28 2.90 1.68 5.64
CA ALA A 28 2.97 1.07 4.31
C ALA A 28 1.88 0.01 4.08
N GLY A 29 1.53 -0.75 5.12
CA GLY A 29 0.40 -1.69 5.09
C GLY A 29 -0.94 -0.98 4.92
N LEU A 30 -1.17 0.12 5.66
CA LEU A 30 -2.35 0.97 5.51
C LEU A 30 -2.45 1.58 4.11
N LEU A 31 -1.35 2.10 3.58
CA LEU A 31 -1.28 2.61 2.20
C LEU A 31 -1.58 1.50 1.17
N GLY A 32 -1.04 0.29 1.39
CA GLY A 32 -1.33 -0.89 0.57
C GLY A 32 -2.80 -1.29 0.62
N LEU A 33 -3.44 -1.25 1.79
CA LEU A 33 -4.88 -1.54 1.95
C LEU A 33 -5.75 -0.49 1.25
N VAL A 34 -5.46 0.79 1.45
CA VAL A 34 -6.20 1.88 0.81
C VAL A 34 -6.02 1.81 -0.71
N GLY A 35 -4.80 1.63 -1.19
CA GLY A 35 -4.50 1.45 -2.61
C GLY A 35 -5.18 0.21 -3.21
N GLY A 36 -5.18 -0.91 -2.48
CA GLY A 36 -5.88 -2.13 -2.86
C GLY A 36 -7.40 -1.94 -2.94
N ALA A 37 -8.00 -1.26 -1.96
CA ALA A 37 -9.44 -0.98 -1.94
C ALA A 37 -9.84 -0.06 -3.10
N VAL A 38 -9.10 1.03 -3.32
CA VAL A 38 -9.33 1.95 -4.44
C VAL A 38 -9.15 1.22 -5.77
N GLY A 39 -8.08 0.43 -5.90
CA GLY A 39 -7.81 -0.37 -7.09
C GLY A 39 -8.89 -1.39 -7.39
N ALA A 40 -9.44 -2.06 -6.36
CA ALA A 40 -10.54 -3.00 -6.50
C ALA A 40 -11.84 -2.31 -6.97
N VAL A 41 -12.19 -1.17 -6.37
CA VAL A 41 -13.36 -0.38 -6.78
C VAL A 41 -13.22 0.09 -8.23
N LEU A 42 -12.07 0.66 -8.58
CA LEU A 42 -11.80 1.11 -9.95
C LEU A 42 -11.80 -0.08 -10.93
N GLY A 43 -11.16 -1.20 -10.59
CA GLY A 43 -11.10 -2.38 -11.44
C GLY A 43 -12.48 -2.98 -11.74
N VAL A 44 -13.34 -3.06 -10.71
CA VAL A 44 -14.74 -3.49 -10.88
C VAL A 44 -15.51 -2.49 -11.73
N GLY A 45 -15.37 -1.19 -11.47
CA GLY A 45 -16.00 -0.13 -12.26
C GLY A 45 -15.61 -0.18 -13.73
N PHE A 46 -14.32 -0.36 -14.02
CA PHE A 46 -13.80 -0.55 -15.39
C PHE A 46 -14.36 -1.82 -16.04
N ALA A 47 -14.40 -2.94 -15.32
CA ALA A 47 -14.94 -4.18 -15.85
C ALA A 47 -16.40 -4.04 -16.30
N PHE A 48 -17.25 -3.42 -15.46
CA PHE A 48 -18.65 -3.16 -15.82
C PHE A 48 -18.78 -2.13 -16.95
N GLY A 49 -17.99 -1.05 -16.93
CA GLY A 49 -18.02 -0.03 -17.99
C GLY A 49 -17.64 -0.59 -19.36
N VAL A 50 -16.59 -1.42 -19.42
CA VAL A 50 -16.16 -2.11 -20.64
C VAL A 50 -17.18 -3.14 -21.10
N ALA A 51 -17.76 -3.92 -20.17
CA ALA A 51 -18.79 -4.87 -20.53
C ALA A 51 -20.06 -4.19 -21.07
N HIS A 52 -20.48 -3.08 -20.46
CA HIS A 52 -21.64 -2.32 -20.92
C HIS A 52 -21.44 -1.73 -22.32
N SER A 53 -20.27 -1.13 -22.58
CA SER A 53 -19.96 -0.60 -23.91
C SER A 53 -19.87 -1.72 -24.94
N ALA A 54 -19.16 -2.81 -24.66
CA ALA A 54 -19.03 -3.95 -25.56
C ALA A 54 -20.38 -4.59 -25.92
N ASN A 55 -21.25 -4.84 -24.94
CA ASN A 55 -22.58 -5.41 -25.21
C ASN A 55 -23.47 -4.45 -26.03
N SER A 56 -23.32 -3.13 -25.83
CA SER A 56 -24.05 -2.11 -26.62
C SER A 56 -23.59 -2.07 -28.09
N PHE A 57 -22.31 -2.32 -28.36
CA PHE A 57 -21.77 -2.36 -29.73
C PHE A 57 -22.04 -3.68 -30.45
N PHE A 58 -21.95 -4.82 -29.76
CA PHE A 58 -22.05 -6.15 -30.38
C PHE A 58 -23.44 -6.80 -30.27
N GLY A 59 -24.40 -6.14 -29.61
CA GLY A 59 -25.82 -6.51 -29.62
C GLY A 59 -26.19 -7.81 -28.89
N ASN A 60 -25.22 -8.48 -28.28
CA ASN A 60 -25.38 -9.76 -27.60
C ASN A 60 -24.77 -9.63 -26.19
N GLU A 61 -25.40 -10.23 -25.17
CA GLU A 61 -24.86 -10.33 -23.79
C GLU A 61 -23.63 -11.27 -23.69
N LEU A 62 -22.66 -11.13 -24.60
CA LEU A 62 -21.49 -11.98 -24.69
C LEU A 62 -20.52 -11.77 -23.52
N PHE A 63 -20.50 -10.56 -22.94
CA PHE A 63 -19.57 -10.21 -21.86
C PHE A 63 -20.29 -10.12 -20.51
N LYS A 64 -20.20 -11.20 -19.73
CA LYS A 64 -20.70 -11.26 -18.36
C LYS A 64 -19.57 -11.08 -17.36
N VAL A 65 -19.57 -9.96 -16.65
CA VAL A 65 -18.62 -9.71 -15.55
C VAL A 65 -19.07 -10.49 -14.33
N THR A 66 -18.23 -11.42 -13.87
CA THR A 66 -18.47 -12.17 -12.63
C THR A 66 -17.40 -11.77 -11.62
N ILE A 67 -17.82 -11.22 -10.49
CA ILE A 67 -16.91 -10.89 -9.40
C ILE A 67 -16.72 -12.13 -8.54
N SER A 68 -15.52 -12.68 -8.55
CA SER A 68 -15.13 -13.78 -7.68
C SER A 68 -14.57 -13.22 -6.38
N LEU A 69 -15.27 -13.45 -5.26
CA LEU A 69 -14.85 -13.04 -3.92
C LEU A 69 -13.42 -13.54 -3.56
N PRO A 70 -13.04 -14.79 -3.88
CA PRO A 70 -11.66 -15.27 -3.74
C PRO A 70 -10.64 -14.43 -4.50
N LEU A 71 -10.99 -13.94 -5.69
CA LEU A 71 -10.08 -13.15 -6.53
C LEU A 71 -9.88 -11.75 -5.96
N VAL A 72 -10.93 -11.14 -5.43
CA VAL A 72 -10.85 -9.84 -4.73
C VAL A 72 -10.02 -9.98 -3.46
N ALA A 73 -10.24 -11.04 -2.67
CA ALA A 73 -9.43 -11.31 -1.48
C ALA A 73 -7.94 -11.54 -1.82
N ALA A 74 -7.65 -12.28 -2.90
CA ALA A 74 -6.29 -12.48 -3.37
C ALA A 74 -5.64 -11.16 -3.83
N ALA A 75 -6.37 -10.32 -4.58
CA ALA A 75 -5.88 -9.01 -5.02
C ALA A 75 -5.59 -8.07 -3.84
N MET A 76 -6.49 -8.02 -2.84
CA MET A 76 -6.29 -7.25 -1.61
C MET A 76 -5.08 -7.73 -0.82
N SER A 77 -4.93 -9.05 -0.67
CA SER A 77 -3.77 -9.65 0.01
C SER A 77 -2.46 -9.32 -0.72
N PHE A 78 -2.49 -9.34 -2.05
CA PHE A 78 -1.33 -8.99 -2.88
C PHE A 78 -0.97 -7.50 -2.75
N ALA A 79 -1.95 -6.60 -2.75
CA ALA A 79 -1.74 -5.17 -2.53
C ALA A 79 -1.14 -4.88 -1.14
N LEU A 80 -1.64 -5.55 -0.11
CA LEU A 80 -1.07 -5.47 1.25
C LEU A 80 0.39 -5.96 1.27
N LEU A 81 0.67 -7.11 0.66
CA LEU A 81 2.03 -7.65 0.59
C LEU A 81 3.00 -6.70 -0.13
N ILE A 82 2.60 -6.14 -1.27
CA ILE A 82 3.42 -5.16 -1.98
C ILE A 82 3.63 -3.90 -1.13
N GLY A 83 2.57 -3.40 -0.49
CA GLY A 83 2.65 -2.26 0.43
C GLY A 83 3.71 -2.50 1.50
N ILE A 84 3.60 -3.61 2.22
CA ILE A 84 4.56 -4.02 3.26
C ILE A 84 5.98 -4.16 2.70
N ILE A 85 6.17 -4.89 1.60
CA ILE A 85 7.50 -5.11 1.01
C ILE A 85 8.15 -3.79 0.61
N SER A 86 7.38 -2.87 0.00
CA SER A 86 7.87 -1.56 -0.38
C SER A 86 8.23 -0.67 0.81
N GLY A 87 7.53 -0.84 1.95
CA GLY A 87 7.78 -0.11 3.19
C GLY A 87 8.95 -0.65 4.01
N ILE A 88 9.25 -1.95 3.92
CA ILE A 88 10.31 -2.59 4.72
C ILE A 88 11.69 -2.01 4.40
N TRP A 89 12.01 -1.82 3.12
CA TRP A 89 13.31 -1.29 2.71
C TRP A 89 13.60 0.11 3.28
N PRO A 90 12.73 1.13 3.07
CA PRO A 90 12.94 2.45 3.67
C PRO A 90 12.84 2.41 5.19
N ALA A 91 12.00 1.54 5.79
CA ALA A 91 11.93 1.36 7.25
C ALA A 91 13.25 0.90 7.85
N LEU A 92 13.94 -0.04 7.19
CA LEU A 92 15.25 -0.53 7.62
C LEU A 92 16.32 0.56 7.54
N GLN A 93 16.29 1.38 6.48
CA GLN A 93 17.18 2.53 6.35
C GLN A 93 16.91 3.60 7.41
N ALA A 94 15.64 3.91 7.67
CA ALA A 94 15.18 4.78 8.76
C ALA A 94 15.64 4.29 10.14
N ALA A 95 15.47 3.00 10.41
CA ALA A 95 15.83 2.38 11.69
C ALA A 95 17.35 2.44 11.95
N LYS A 96 18.20 2.34 10.92
CA LYS A 96 19.67 2.37 11.08
C LYS A 96 20.31 3.76 11.15
N LEU A 97 19.55 4.84 10.94
CA LEU A 97 20.08 6.21 11.01
C LEU A 97 20.66 6.57 12.39
N ASN A 98 21.84 7.18 12.41
CA ASN A 98 22.44 7.67 13.65
C ASN A 98 21.68 8.91 14.17
N PRO A 99 21.21 8.92 15.44
CA PRO A 99 20.44 10.05 15.98
C PRO A 99 21.18 11.38 15.92
N VAL A 100 22.51 11.34 16.12
CA VAL A 100 23.38 12.52 16.09
C VAL A 100 23.48 13.12 14.68
N GLU A 101 23.57 12.28 13.64
CA GLU A 101 23.57 12.73 12.23
C GLU A 101 22.19 13.23 11.80
N ALA A 102 21.12 12.57 12.27
CA ALA A 102 19.75 12.94 11.98
C ALA A 102 19.35 14.30 12.58
N LEU A 103 19.92 14.68 13.73
CA LEU A 103 19.66 15.98 14.37
C LEU A 103 20.52 17.12 13.82
N ARG A 104 21.69 16.81 13.27
CA ARG A 104 22.63 17.78 12.69
C ARG A 104 22.23 18.21 11.27
N SER A 105 21.26 17.55 10.66
CA SER A 105 20.74 17.81 9.29
C SER A 105 19.44 18.59 9.26
#